data_AF-A0A850MRZ6-F1
#
_entry.id   AF-A0A850MRZ6-F1
#
_cell.length_a   1.000
_cell.length_b   1.000
_cell.length_c   1.000
_cell.angle_alpha   90.00
_cell.angle_beta   90.00
_cell.angle_gamma   90.00
#
_symmetry.space_group_name_H-M   'P 1'
#
loop_
_entity.id
_entity.type
_entity.pdbx_description
1 polymer ?
#
loop_
_entity_poly.entity_id
_entity_poly.type
_entity_poly.pdbx_seq_one_letter_code
_entity_poly.pdbx_strand_id
1 'polypeptide(L)' 'MGKLLWEPSKERILNANISKFIDYVNNKHGLEISSYNQLYDWSVEKIPDFWAALWDFVGIKASQNYKEVVDDLNKF' A
#
# COMPACT_ATOMS: atom_id res chain seq x y z
N MET A 1 -1.48 30.72 -0.15
CA MET A 1 -1.04 29.42 0.41
C MET A 1 -1.82 29.20 1.69
N GLY A 2 -2.50 28.06 1.83
CA GLY A 2 -3.40 27.80 2.97
C GLY A 2 -2.63 27.59 4.27
N LYS A 3 -3.22 28.00 5.41
CA LYS A 3 -2.67 27.73 6.74
C LYS A 3 -2.81 26.22 7.05
N LEU A 4 -1.73 25.55 7.43
CA LEU A 4 -1.77 24.18 7.93
C LEU A 4 -2.66 24.13 9.17
N LEU A 5 -3.75 23.36 9.11
CA LEU A 5 -4.74 23.29 10.19
C LEU A 5 -4.37 22.24 11.23
N TRP A 6 -3.67 21.18 10.83
CA TRP A 6 -3.35 20.05 11.68
C TRP A 6 -2.27 19.17 11.06
N GLU A 7 -1.46 18.52 11.90
CA GLU A 7 -0.54 17.44 11.52
C GLU A 7 -0.57 16.32 12.57
N PRO A 8 -0.39 15.04 12.17
CA PRO A 8 -0.33 13.93 13.11
C PRO A 8 0.97 13.95 13.92
N SER A 9 0.90 13.47 15.17
CA SER A 9 2.10 13.21 15.96
C SER A 9 2.93 12.06 15.36
N LYS A 10 4.23 12.04 15.65
CA LYS A 10 5.13 10.94 15.23
C LYS A 10 4.65 9.57 15.70
N GLU A 11 4.16 9.49 16.93
CA GLU A 11 3.58 8.26 17.48
C GLU A 11 2.37 7.79 16.66
N ARG A 12 1.48 8.71 16.26
CA ARG A 12 0.32 8.38 15.42
C ARG A 12 0.75 7.89 14.04
N ILE A 13 1.80 8.48 13.46
CA ILE A 13 2.37 8.00 12.20
C ILE A 13 2.92 6.58 12.37
N LEU A 14 3.78 6.34 13.36
CA LEU A 14 4.41 5.04 13.58
C LEU A 14 3.38 3.92 13.83
N ASN A 15 2.31 4.21 14.56
CA ASN A 15 1.29 3.23 14.91
C ASN A 15 0.20 3.05 13.84
N ALA A 16 0.17 3.88 12.79
CA ALA A 16 -0.80 3.76 11.72
C ALA A 16 -0.60 2.47 10.91
N ASN A 17 -1.71 1.83 10.50
CA ASN A 17 -1.65 0.64 9.64
C ASN A 17 -0.95 0.91 8.31
N ILE A 18 -1.03 2.15 7.80
CA ILE A 18 -0.34 2.52 6.56
C ILE A 18 1.18 2.44 6.69
N SER A 19 1.74 2.80 7.85
CA SER A 19 3.19 2.70 8.10
C SER A 19 3.62 1.24 8.17
N LYS A 20 2.85 0.40 8.88
CA LYS A 20 3.08 -1.05 8.90
C LYS A 20 2.95 -1.70 7.52
N PHE A 21 2.04 -1.20 6.70
CA PHE A 21 1.86 -1.68 5.33
C PHE A 21 3.03 -1.25 4.43
N ILE A 22 3.54 -0.02 4.57
CA ILE A 22 4.77 0.42 3.89
C ILE A 22 5.93 -0.50 4.24
N ASP A 23 6.13 -0.79 5.54
CA ASP A 23 7.18 -1.72 5.98
C ASP A 23 6.99 -3.12 5.37
N TYR A 24 5.76 -3.62 5.34
CA TYR A 24 5.43 -4.91 4.72
C TYR A 24 5.78 -4.93 3.23
N VAL A 25 5.38 -3.89 2.48
CA VAL A 25 5.66 -3.76 1.03
C VAL A 25 7.16 -3.66 0.78
N ASN A 26 7.88 -2.86 1.55
CA ASN A 26 9.33 -2.72 1.45
C ASN A 26 10.04 -4.07 1.63
N ASN A 27 9.67 -4.81 2.68
CA ASN A 27 10.24 -6.12 2.96
C ASN A 27 9.91 -7.16 1.87
N LYS A 28 8.69 -7.13 1.33
CA LYS A 28 8.22 -8.11 0.33
C LYS A 28 8.80 -7.86 -1.07
N HIS A 29 8.91 -6.59 -1.47
CA HIS A 29 9.27 -6.19 -2.84
C HIS A 29 10.70 -5.62 -2.95
N GLY A 30 11.44 -5.52 -1.84
CA GLY A 30 12.80 -4.94 -1.84
C GLY A 30 12.81 -3.45 -2.16
N LEU A 31 11.81 -2.72 -1.66
CA LEU A 31 11.62 -1.28 -1.92
C LEU A 31 12.05 -0.45 -0.71
N GLU A 32 12.23 0.86 -0.93
CA GLU A 32 12.59 1.85 0.09
C GLU A 32 11.54 2.98 0.13
N ILE A 33 10.26 2.61 0.19
CA ILE A 33 9.16 3.57 0.32
C ILE A 33 9.22 4.20 1.72
N SER A 34 9.31 5.53 1.77
CA SER A 34 9.48 6.31 3.00
C SER A 34 8.31 7.25 3.30
N SER A 35 7.35 7.37 2.38
CA SER A 35 6.22 8.28 2.52
C SER A 35 4.95 7.72 1.88
N TYR A 36 3.81 8.27 2.29
CA TYR A 36 2.52 7.94 1.68
C TYR A 36 2.49 8.25 0.18
N ASN A 37 3.11 9.36 -0.26
CA ASN A 37 3.13 9.72 -1.68
C ASN A 37 3.89 8.70 -2.52
N GLN A 38 5.03 8.21 -2.02
CA GLN A 38 5.79 7.15 -2.70
C GLN A 38 5.01 5.83 -2.73
N LEU A 39 4.27 5.50 -1.66
CA LEU A 39 3.36 4.34 -1.67
C LEU A 39 2.25 4.52 -2.70
N TYR A 40 1.69 5.73 -2.82
CA TYR A 40 0.65 6.06 -3.79
C TYR A 40 1.17 5.89 -5.22
N ASP A 41 2.32 6.48 -5.54
CA ASP A 41 2.94 6.36 -6.87
C ASP A 41 3.15 4.88 -7.22
N TRP A 42 3.70 4.09 -6.28
CA TRP A 42 3.85 2.66 -6.46
C TRP A 42 2.52 1.93 -6.66
N SER A 43 1.48 2.30 -5.92
CA SER A 43 0.17 1.64 -6.00
C SER A 43 -0.50 1.77 -7.37
N VAL A 44 -0.26 2.88 -8.08
CA VAL A 44 -0.81 3.14 -9.41
C VAL A 44 0.11 2.67 -10.53
N GLU A 45 1.42 2.61 -10.30
CA GLU A 45 2.39 2.08 -11.26
C GLU A 45 2.48 0.55 -11.26
N LYS A 46 2.27 -0.07 -10.10
CA LYS A 46 2.41 -1.52 -9.86
C LYS A 46 1.12 -2.11 -9.31
N ILE A 47 0.01 -1.85 -10.01
CA ILE A 47 -1.35 -2.22 -9.59
C ILE A 47 -1.47 -3.70 -9.18
N PRO A 48 -0.98 -4.69 -9.96
CA PRO A 48 -1.09 -6.10 -9.55
C PRO A 48 -0.30 -6.41 -8.28
N ASP A 49 0.92 -5.88 -8.14
CA ASP A 49 1.76 -6.10 -6.96
C ASP A 49 1.13 -5.46 -5.71
N PHE A 50 0.56 -4.26 -5.86
CA PHE A 50 -0.12 -3.55 -4.78
C PHE A 50 -1.31 -4.34 -4.25
N TRP A 51 -2.20 -4.81 -5.14
CA TRP A 51 -3.39 -5.54 -4.70
C TRP A 51 -3.06 -6.92 -4.13
N ALA A 52 -2.03 -7.60 -4.66
CA ALA A 52 -1.53 -8.84 -4.07
C ALA A 52 -0.94 -8.61 -2.67
N ALA A 53 -0.14 -7.55 -2.50
CA ALA A 53 0.43 -7.19 -1.20
C ALA A 53 -0.67 -6.85 -0.18
N LEU A 54 -1.69 -6.09 -0.60
CA LEU A 54 -2.81 -5.74 0.27
C LEU A 54 -3.61 -6.98 0.68
N TRP A 55 -3.94 -7.85 -0.26
CA TRP A 55 -4.67 -9.10 -0.01
C TRP A 55 -4.00 -9.94 1.09
N ASP A 56 -2.69 -10.11 0.97
CA ASP A 56 -1.89 -10.88 1.92
C ASP A 56 -1.77 -10.16 3.27
N PHE A 57 -1.53 -8.83 3.26
CA PHE A 57 -1.35 -8.04 4.48
C PHE A 57 -2.60 -8.00 5.36
N VAL A 58 -3.78 -7.84 4.76
CA VAL A 58 -5.05 -7.81 5.52
C VAL A 58 -5.58 -9.22 5.82
N GLY A 59 -4.96 -10.25 5.27
CA GLY A 59 -5.31 -11.65 5.51
C GLY A 59 -6.66 -12.04 4.92
N ILE A 60 -6.95 -11.64 3.68
CA ILE A 60 -8.21 -11.98 3.02
C ILE A 60 -8.36 -13.51 2.95
N LYS A 61 -9.49 -14.00 3.45
CA LYS A 61 -9.85 -15.41 3.42
C LYS A 61 -10.73 -15.69 2.21
N ALA A 62 -10.24 -16.50 1.29
CA ALA A 62 -11.01 -16.99 0.15
C ALA A 62 -10.99 -18.52 0.09
N SER A 63 -12.04 -19.11 -0.48
CA SER A 63 -12.12 -20.56 -0.70
C SER A 63 -11.11 -21.05 -1.73
N GLN A 64 -10.64 -20.17 -2.61
CA GLN A 64 -9.58 -20.41 -3.59
C GLN A 64 -8.72 -19.15 -3.72
N ASN A 65 -7.42 -19.34 -3.99
CA ASN A 65 -6.51 -18.23 -4.25
C ASN A 65 -6.80 -17.59 -5.62
N TYR A 66 -6.42 -16.33 -5.79
CA TYR A 66 -6.44 -15.66 -7.08
C TYR A 66 -5.47 -16.38 -8.05
N LYS A 67 -5.87 -16.46 -9.32
CA LYS A 67 -5.00 -16.94 -10.41
C LYS A 67 -4.29 -15.78 -11.10
N GLU A 68 -4.95 -14.63 -11.10
CA GLU A 68 -4.53 -13.37 -11.69
C GLU A 68 -5.10 -12.26 -10.80
N VAL A 69 -4.28 -11.26 -10.50
CA VAL A 69 -4.66 -10.18 -9.57
C VAL A 69 -5.46 -9.09 -10.29
N VAL A 70 -5.08 -8.79 -11.53
CA VAL A 70 -5.73 -7.81 -12.42
C VAL A 70 -5.70 -8.39 -13.83
N ASP A 71 -6.84 -8.38 -14.53
CA ASP A 71 -7.02 -8.98 -15.86
C ASP A 71 -6.56 -8.06 -17.01
N ASP A 72 -6.96 -6.78 -16.99
CA ASP A 72 -6.58 -5.80 -18.02
C ASP A 72 -6.30 -4.44 -17.39
N LEU A 73 -5.02 -4.04 -17.42
CA LEU A 73 -4.56 -2.76 -16.90
C LEU A 73 -5.02 -1.55 -17.74
N ASN A 74 -5.69 -1.75 -18.88
CA ASN A 74 -6.21 -0.66 -19.72
C ASN A 74 -7.73 -0.48 -19.57
N LYS A 75 -8.40 -1.29 -18.74
CA LYS A 75 -9.83 -1.16 -18.44
C LYS A 75 -10.02 -0.46 -17.11
N PHE A 76 -10.39 0.82 -17.17
CA PHE A 76 -10.83 1.62 -16.02
C PHE A 76 -12.17 2.28 -16.30
#